data_AF-A0A9D5B034-F1
#
_entry.id   AF-A0A9D5B034-F1
#
_cell.length_a   1.000
_cell.length_b   1.000
_cell.length_c   1.000
_cell.angle_alpha   90.00
_cell.angle_beta   90.00
_cell.angle_gamma   90.00
#
_symmetry.space_group_name_H-M   'P 1'
#
loop_
_entity.id
_entity.type
_entity.pdbx_description
1 polymer ?
#
loop_
_entity_poly.entity_id
_entity_poly.type
_entity_poly.pdbx_seq_one_letter_code
_entity_poly.pdbx_strand_id
1 'polypeptide(L)' 'MSDFVYRISVAKEWEELQRNGSTFGRELDKSSRFIHLSKLHQVRSTLDRFFLNSKDELYLLQIDPNKAGSATSGFFG' A
#
# COMPACT_ATOMS: atom_id res chain seq x y z
N MET A 1 1.62 21.41 4.83
CA MET A 1 2.15 20.25 4.06
C MET A 1 1.26 19.06 4.36
N SER A 2 0.78 18.34 3.35
CA SER A 2 0.00 17.12 3.56
C SER A 2 0.91 15.98 4.00
N ASP A 3 0.56 15.28 5.07
CA ASP A 3 1.28 14.09 5.54
C ASP A 3 0.94 12.89 4.65
N PHE A 4 1.69 12.74 3.56
CA PHE A 4 1.55 11.58 2.69
C PHE A 4 1.97 10.29 3.40
N VAL A 5 1.28 9.21 3.06
CA VAL A 5 1.66 7.84 3.41
C VAL A 5 2.03 7.09 2.14
N TYR A 6 2.86 6.08 2.29
CA TYR A 6 3.50 5.41 1.17
C TYR A 6 3.28 3.91 1.23
N ARG A 7 3.18 3.28 0.06
CA ARG A 7 3.13 1.83 -0.10
C ARG A 7 4.13 1.38 -1.15
N ILE A 8 4.85 0.31 -0.86
CA ILE A 8 5.69 -0.38 -1.84
C ILE A 8 4.87 -1.55 -2.37
N SER A 9 4.60 -1.57 -3.67
CA SER A 9 3.87 -2.64 -4.35
C SER A 9 4.73 -3.28 -5.42
N VAL A 10 4.55 -4.58 -5.62
CA VAL A 10 5.12 -5.29 -6.78
C VAL A 10 4.25 -5.05 -8.02
N ALA A 11 4.82 -5.18 -9.22
CA ALA A 11 4.13 -4.96 -10.50
C ALA A 11 2.74 -5.61 -10.55
N LYS A 12 2.64 -6.89 -10.21
CA LYS A 12 1.36 -7.64 -10.22
C LYS A 12 0.28 -6.98 -9.35
N GLU A 13 0.65 -6.50 -8.16
CA GLU A 13 -0.29 -5.86 -7.25
C GLU A 13 -0.70 -4.48 -7.78
N TRP A 14 0.25 -3.74 -8.36
CA TRP A 14 0.00 -2.46 -8.98
C TRP A 14 -0.95 -2.58 -10.19
N GLU A 15 -0.75 -3.58 -11.04
CA GLU A 15 -1.65 -3.91 -12.15
C GLU A 15 -3.06 -4.27 -11.66
N GLU A 16 -3.17 -5.07 -10.60
CA GLU A 16 -4.46 -5.42 -9.99
C GLU A 16 -5.19 -4.17 -9.47
N LEU A 17 -4.47 -3.30 -8.76
CA LEU A 17 -5.01 -2.05 -8.24
C LEU A 17 -5.52 -1.13 -9.36
N GLN A 18 -4.75 -0.97 -10.44
CA GLN A 18 -5.16 -0.17 -11.59
C GLN A 18 -6.41 -0.76 -12.28
N ARG A 19 -6.46 -2.08 -12.44
CA ARG A 19 -7.57 -2.75 -13.13
C ARG A 19 -8.87 -2.72 -12.32
N ASN A 20 -8.77 -2.95 -11.01
CA ASN A 20 -9.93 -3.14 -10.15
C ASN A 20 -10.32 -1.87 -9.38
N GLY A 21 -9.49 -0.83 -9.40
CA GLY A 21 -9.64 0.38 -8.59
C GLY A 21 -9.40 0.17 -7.09
N SER A 22 -9.15 -1.06 -6.65
CA SER A 22 -8.89 -1.43 -5.26
C SER A 22 -8.02 -2.69 -5.18
N THR A 23 -7.39 -2.93 -4.02
CA THR A 23 -6.63 -4.15 -3.74
C THR A 23 -6.79 -4.54 -2.28
N PHE A 24 -6.76 -5.84 -2.01
CA PHE A 24 -6.65 -6.38 -0.65
C PHE A 24 -5.18 -6.51 -0.21
N GLY A 25 -4.24 -6.10 -1.06
CA GLY A 25 -2.82 -6.17 -0.80
C GLY A 25 -2.25 -7.58 -0.88
N ARG A 26 -1.08 -7.76 -0.26
CA ARG A 26 -0.33 -9.01 -0.23
C ARG A 26 -0.85 -9.92 0.88
N GLU A 27 -0.30 -11.12 0.98
CA GLU A 27 -0.68 -12.10 2.02
C GLU A 27 -0.58 -11.54 3.46
N LEU A 28 0.42 -10.70 3.72
CA LEU A 28 0.57 -10.03 5.01
C LEU A 28 -0.60 -9.06 5.31
N ASP A 29 -1.08 -8.34 4.29
CA ASP A 29 -2.21 -7.43 4.44
C ASP A 29 -3.52 -8.20 4.68
N LYS A 30 -3.72 -9.28 3.91
CA LYS A 30 -4.90 -10.16 4.04
C LYS A 30 -4.96 -10.83 5.42
N SER A 31 -3.84 -11.37 5.89
CA SER A 31 -3.76 -12.05 7.19
C SER A 31 -3.92 -11.09 8.37
N SER A 32 -3.33 -9.90 8.32
CA SER A 32 -3.50 -8.86 9.35
C SER A 32 -4.86 -8.17 9.31
N ARG A 33 -5.56 -8.25 8.16
CA ARG A 33 -6.78 -7.51 7.83
C ARG A 33 -6.59 -5.99 7.73
N PHE A 34 -5.36 -5.53 7.50
CA PHE A 34 -5.03 -4.13 7.29
C PHE A 34 -4.03 -3.94 6.13
N ILE A 35 -4.15 -2.83 5.41
CA ILE A 35 -3.18 -2.42 4.39
C ILE A 35 -2.00 -1.74 5.08
N HIS A 36 -0.81 -2.31 4.95
CA HIS A 36 0.40 -1.73 5.52
C HIS A 36 0.87 -0.53 4.70
N LEU A 37 1.00 0.61 5.40
CA LEU A 37 1.47 1.88 4.86
C LEU A 37 2.66 2.36 5.71
N SER A 38 3.52 3.18 5.10
CA SER A 38 4.72 3.72 5.74
C SER A 38 4.72 5.25 5.65
N LYS A 39 5.25 5.92 6.68
CA LYS A 39 5.66 7.33 6.53
C LYS A 39 6.90 7.40 5.63
N LEU A 40 7.18 8.58 5.05
CA LEU A 40 8.33 8.77 4.14
C LEU A 40 9.65 8.25 4.73
N HIS A 41 9.94 8.58 5.99
CA HIS A 41 11.18 8.15 6.66
C HIS A 41 11.24 6.63 6.94
N GLN A 42 10.10 5.92 6.86
CA GLN A 42 10.02 4.47 7.05
C GLN A 42 10.12 3.70 5.73
N VAL A 43 9.97 4.37 4.57
CA VAL A 43 9.99 3.70 3.26
C VAL A 43 11.28 2.91 3.06
N ARG A 44 12.43 3.50 3.40
CA ARG A 44 13.72 2.84 3.21
C ARG A 44 13.86 1.57 4.04
N SER A 45 13.52 1.62 5.33
CA SER A 45 13.61 0.44 6.20
C SER A 45 12.60 -0.64 5.82
N THR A 46 11.41 -0.27 5.34
CA THR A 46 10.42 -1.21 4.79
C THR A 46 10.95 -1.89 3.52
N LEU A 47 11.56 -1.13 2.60
CA LEU A 47 12.18 -1.67 1.38
C LEU A 47 13.27 -2.69 1.73
N ASP A 48 14.21 -2.30 2.59
CA ASP A 48 15.35 -3.13 2.98
C ASP A 48 14.90 -4.39 3.75
N ARG A 49 13.82 -4.33 4.54
CA ARG A 49 13.33 -5.47 5.33
C ARG A 49 12.53 -6.48 4.52
N PHE A 50 11.70 -6.02 3.58
CA PHE A 50 10.69 -6.88 2.93
C PHE A 50 10.92 -7.11 1.43
N PHE A 51 11.75 -6.30 0.78
CA PHE A 51 11.87 -6.28 -0.68
C PHE A 51 13.32 -6.30 -1.19
N LEU A 52 14.33 -6.35 -0.32
CA LEU A 52 15.75 -6.28 -0.69
C LEU A 52 16.18 -7.29 -1.77
N ASN A 53 15.60 -8.49 -1.76
CA ASN A 53 15.89 -9.56 -2.72
C ASN A 53 14.75 -9.78 -3.74
N SER A 54 13.82 -8.84 -3.85
CA SER A 54 12.75 -8.94 -4.83
C SER A 54 13.32 -8.87 -6.25
N LYS A 55 12.88 -9.79 -7.11
CA LYS A 55 13.18 -9.77 -8.54
C LYS A 55 12.08 -9.07 -9.35
N ASP A 56 10.99 -8.72 -8.69
CA ASP A 56 9.86 -8.04 -9.29
C ASP A 56 10.15 -6.54 -9.37
N GLU A 57 9.58 -5.89 -10.38
CA GLU A 57 9.56 -4.44 -10.43
C GLU A 57 8.73 -3.89 -9.27
N LEU A 58 9.25 -2.84 -8.62
CA LEU A 58 8.67 -2.23 -7.44
C LEU A 58 8.16 -0.81 -7.76
N TYR A 59 6.96 -0.53 -7.27
CA TYR A 59 6.28 0.74 -7.41
C TYR A 59 6.14 1.37 -6.03
N LEU A 60 6.50 2.65 -5.90
CA LEU A 60 6.26 3.44 -4.70
C LEU A 60 5.01 4.31 -4.90
N LEU A 61 3.92 3.93 -4.25
CA LEU A 61 2.69 4.70 -4.26
C LEU A 61 2.75 5.78 -3.18
N GLN A 62 2.50 7.02 -3.55
CA GLN A 62 2.26 8.12 -2.62
C GLN A 62 0.75 8.35 -2.48
N ILE A 63 0.24 8.31 -1.27
CA ILE A 63 -1.19 8.35 -0.96
C ILE A 63 -1.47 9.56 -0.06
N ASP A 64 -2.42 10.39 -0.47
CA ASP A 64 -2.95 11.47 0.36
C ASP A 64 -4.05 10.91 1.27
N PRO A 65 -3.80 10.76 2.59
CA PRO A 65 -4.79 10.18 3.49
C PRO A 65 -6.07 11.04 3.59
N ASN A 66 -5.99 12.34 3.31
CA ASN A 66 -7.16 13.22 3.35
C ASN A 66 -8.14 12.93 2.20
N LYS A 67 -7.66 12.34 1.09
CA LYS A 67 -8.50 11.90 -0.03
C LYS A 67 -9.06 10.48 0.17
N ALA A 68 -8.47 9.70 1.06
CA ALA A 68 -8.92 8.34 1.37
C ALA A 68 -10.09 8.30 2.38
N GLY A 69 -10.43 9.43 3.02
CA GLY A 69 -11.37 9.51 4.15
C GLY A 69 -12.85 9.27 3.86
N SER A 70 -13.28 9.09 2.61
CA SER A 70 -14.70 8.85 2.28
C SER A 70 -15.08 7.37 2.12
N ALA A 71 -14.15 6.43 2.30
CA ALA A 71 -14.41 5.00 2.08
C ALA A 71 -14.71 4.18 3.36
N THR A 72 -14.71 4.78 4.55
CA THR A 72 -14.84 4.05 5.83
C THR A 72 -16.27 3.91 6.36
N SER A 73 -17.30 4.34 5.62
CA SER A 73 -18.70 4.28 6.07
C SER A 73 -19.49 3.04 5.62
N GLY A 74 -18.85 1.99 5.08
CA GLY A 74 -19.55 0.93 4.33
C GLY A 74 -19.43 -0.52 4.84
N PHE A 75 -18.83 -0.80 5.99
CA PHE A 75 -18.58 -2.19 6.44
C PHE A 75 -19.10 -2.52 7.85
N PHE A 76 -20.26 -1.96 8.21
CA PHE A 76 -21.13 -2.53 9.23
C PHE A 76 -22.56 -2.57 8.67
N GLY A 77 -22.91 -3.70 8.07
CA GLY A 77 -24.25 -4.06 7.61
C GLY A 77 -24.38 -5.57 7.66
#